data_AF-A0A8C0A8J7-F1
#
_entry.id   AF-A0A8C0A8J7-F1
#
_cell.length_a   1.000
_cell.length_b   1.000
_cell.length_c   1.000
_cell.angle_alpha   90.00
_cell.angle_beta   90.00
_cell.angle_gamma   90.00
#
_symmetry.space_group_name_H-M   'P 1'
#
loop_
_entity.id
_entity.type
_entity.pdbx_description
1 polymer ?
#
loop_
_entity_poly.entity_id
_entity_poly.type
_entity_poly.pdbx_seq_one_letter_code
_entity_poly.pdbx_strand_id
1 'polypeptide(L)' 'MDNSNIASMFEMLDSSNKGSISFVQYKEALKTLGLCTADEVLKDDGHGVTFEKFRNEVCICPASLQAFARKL' A
#
# COMPACT_ATOMS: atom_id res chain seq x y z
N MET A 1 -13.12 3.22 -7.89
CA MET A 1 -11.67 3.01 -7.74
C MET A 1 -11.40 1.58 -8.16
N ASP A 2 -10.78 1.39 -9.32
CA ASP A 2 -10.69 0.09 -9.98
C ASP A 2 -9.76 -0.83 -9.18
N ASN A 3 -10.29 -1.97 -8.73
CA ASN A 3 -9.54 -2.95 -7.94
C ASN A 3 -8.23 -3.39 -8.64
N SER A 4 -8.19 -3.32 -9.97
CA SER A 4 -7.03 -3.66 -10.80
C SER A 4 -5.81 -2.76 -10.58
N ASN A 5 -6.02 -1.47 -10.25
CA ASN A 5 -4.91 -0.54 -10.03
C ASN A 5 -4.21 -0.82 -8.69
N ILE A 6 -5.01 -1.11 -7.66
CA ILE A 6 -4.52 -1.47 -6.32
C ILE A 6 -3.79 -2.82 -6.34
N ALA A 7 -4.30 -3.80 -7.11
CA ALA A 7 -3.64 -5.10 -7.27
C ALA A 7 -2.26 -4.95 -7.92
N SER A 8 -2.17 -4.16 -8.99
CA SER A 8 -0.90 -3.91 -9.68
C SER A 8 0.12 -3.22 -8.78
N MET A 9 -0.32 -2.28 -7.93
CA MET A 9 0.53 -1.66 -6.91
C MET A 9 1.12 -2.66 -5.93
N PHE A 10 0.25 -3.54 -5.44
CA PHE A 10 0.65 -4.52 -4.45
C PHE A 10 1.63 -5.54 -5.06
N GLU A 11 1.38 -5.98 -6.30
CA GLU A 11 2.29 -6.88 -7.02
C GLU A 11 3.67 -6.24 -7.27
N MET A 12 3.74 -4.93 -7.53
CA MET A 12 5.03 -4.23 -7.63
C MET A 12 5.81 -4.19 -6.31
N LEU A 13 5.10 -4.15 -5.17
CA LEU A 13 5.72 -4.17 -3.84
C LEU A 13 6.07 -5.60 -3.40
N ASP A 14 5.24 -6.57 -3.76
CA ASP A 14 5.46 -8.00 -3.57
C ASP A 14 6.29 -8.59 -4.70
N SER A 15 7.49 -8.05 -4.91
CA SER A 15 8.43 -8.55 -5.92
C SER A 15 8.84 -10.01 -5.70
N SER A 16 8.57 -10.55 -4.51
CA SER A 16 8.79 -11.96 -4.16
C SER A 16 7.59 -12.87 -4.45
N ASN A 17 6.46 -12.30 -4.89
CA ASN A 17 5.20 -12.98 -5.18
C ASN A 17 4.72 -13.89 -4.03
N LYS A 18 4.92 -13.44 -2.77
CA LYS A 18 4.55 -14.19 -1.56
C LYS A 18 3.08 -13.98 -1.15
N GLY A 19 2.34 -13.12 -1.85
CA GLY A 19 1.01 -12.66 -1.48
C GLY A 19 0.99 -11.75 -0.25
N SER A 20 2.16 -11.33 0.23
CA SER A 20 2.33 -10.49 1.42
C SER A 20 3.62 -9.68 1.31
N ILE A 21 3.56 -8.42 1.71
CA ILE A 21 4.73 -7.55 1.79
C ILE A 21 5.11 -7.32 3.25
N SER A 22 6.40 -7.13 3.50
CA SER A 22 6.84 -6.76 4.85
C SER A 22 6.31 -5.37 5.22
N PHE A 23 6.09 -5.13 6.50
CA PHE A 23 5.64 -3.84 6.98
C PHE A 23 6.60 -2.70 6.66
N VAL A 24 7.91 -2.99 6.59
CA VAL A 24 8.94 -2.05 6.15
C VAL A 24 8.70 -1.63 4.69
N GLN A 25 8.48 -2.60 3.79
CA GLN A 25 8.19 -2.31 2.38
C GLN A 25 6.88 -1.53 2.23
N TYR A 26 5.85 -1.89 2.98
CA TYR A 26 4.58 -1.17 3.01
C TYR A 26 4.79 0.29 3.43
N LYS A 27 5.52 0.54 4.53
CA LYS A 27 5.79 1.90 5.01
C LYS A 27 6.60 2.73 4.01
N GLU A 28 7.64 2.14 3.44
CA GLU A 28 8.49 2.81 2.44
C GLU A 28 7.71 3.12 1.16
N ALA A 29 6.81 2.23 0.73
CA ALA A 29 5.89 2.50 -0.36
C ALA A 29 5.00 3.69 -0.03
N LEU A 30 4.28 3.67 1.10
CA LEU A 30 3.41 4.78 1.47
C LEU A 30 4.16 6.11 1.62
N LYS A 31 5.38 6.12 2.15
CA LYS A 31 6.23 7.31 2.25
C LYS A 31 6.66 7.83 0.87
N THR A 32 7.12 6.95 -0.01
CA THR A 32 7.50 7.30 -1.39
C THR A 32 6.33 7.91 -2.16
N LEU A 33 5.13 7.46 -1.83
CA LEU A 33 3.90 7.87 -2.48
C LEU A 33 3.26 9.10 -1.82
N GLY A 34 3.77 9.55 -0.67
CA GLY A 34 3.20 10.66 0.09
C GLY A 34 1.84 10.34 0.70
N LEU A 35 1.53 9.05 0.88
CA LEU A 35 0.26 8.56 1.42
C LEU A 35 0.33 8.30 2.92
N CYS A 36 1.55 8.13 3.46
CA CYS A 36 1.76 8.09 4.89
C CYS A 36 1.89 9.52 5.40
N THR A 37 0.94 9.99 6.20
CA THR A 37 1.20 11.17 7.02
C THR A 37 2.14 10.77 8.16
N ALA A 38 3.12 11.63 8.48
CA ALA A 38 4.15 11.31 9.47
C ALA A 38 3.61 11.03 10.90
N ASP A 39 2.33 11.33 11.12
CA ASP A 39 1.59 11.14 12.37
C ASP A 39 0.73 9.85 12.38
N GLU A 40 0.54 9.21 11.23
CA GLU A 40 -0.19 7.94 11.17
C GLU A 40 0.64 6.81 11.76
N VAL A 41 0.24 6.37 12.95
CA VAL A 41 0.79 5.18 13.62
C VAL A 41 0.24 3.95 12.93
N LEU A 42 0.87 3.58 11.81
CA LEU A 42 0.70 2.25 11.23
C LEU A 42 1.22 1.24 12.27
N LYS A 43 0.34 0.35 12.74
CA LYS A 43 0.72 -0.73 13.65
C LYS A 43 1.17 -1.94 12.85
N ASP A 44 2.38 -2.41 13.19
CA ASP A 44 2.85 -3.72 12.77
C ASP A 44 2.29 -4.76 13.75
N ASP A 45 1.48 -5.68 13.24
CA ASP A 45 0.96 -6.80 14.04
C ASP A 45 1.94 -8.00 14.01
N GLY A 46 3.18 -7.83 13.52
CA GLY A 46 4.13 -8.92 13.28
C GLY A 46 3.78 -9.82 12.08
N HIS A 47 2.63 -9.58 11.45
CA HIS A 47 2.17 -10.25 10.25
C HIS A 47 2.41 -9.39 9.03
N GLY A 48 2.84 -10.01 7.92
CA GLY A 48 3.00 -9.34 6.64
C GLY A 48 1.70 -8.65 6.20
N VAL A 49 1.83 -7.51 5.52
CA VAL A 49 0.68 -6.77 4.97
C VAL A 49 0.17 -7.54 3.76
N THR A 50 -1.04 -8.08 3.87
CA THR A 50 -1.72 -8.75 2.77
C THR A 50 -2.36 -7.73 1.84
N PHE A 51 -2.66 -8.17 0.62
CA PHE A 51 -3.37 -7.35 -0.36
C PHE A 51 -4.67 -6.76 0.20
N GLU A 52 -5.41 -7.53 0.99
CA GLU A 52 -6.69 -7.09 1.55
C GLU A 52 -6.52 -5.96 2.57
N LYS A 53 -5.50 -6.06 3.44
CA LYS A 53 -5.15 -4.99 4.39
C LYS A 53 -4.67 -3.74 3.64
N PHE A 54 -3.78 -3.92 2.67
CA PHE A 54 -3.31 -2.84 1.80
C PHE A 54 -4.47 -2.11 1.10
N ARG A 55 -5.39 -2.88 0.49
CA ARG A 55 -6.56 -2.33 -0.21
C ARG A 55 -7.45 -1.53 0.76
N ASN A 56 -7.73 -2.06 1.94
CA ASN A 56 -8.60 -1.38 2.90
C ASN A 56 -8.01 -0.04 3.35
N GLU A 57 -6.73 -0.03 3.74
CA GLU A 57 -6.02 1.19 4.16
C GLU A 57 -5.98 2.24 3.04
N VAL A 58 -5.68 1.80 1.81
CA VAL A 58 -5.61 2.70 0.63
C VAL A 58 -7.01 3.15 0.17
N CYS A 59 -8.05 2.35 0.39
CA CYS A 59 -9.44 2.68 0.04
C CYS A 59 -10.07 3.69 1.01
N ILE A 60 -9.58 3.78 2.24
CA ILE A 60 -10.07 4.74 3.25
C ILE A 60 -9.75 6.20 2.81
N CYS A 61 -8.69 6.42 2.02
CA CYS A 61 -8.28 7.74 1.53
C CYS A 61 -8.20 7.78 -0.01
N PRO A 62 -9.32 8.02 -0.74
CA PRO A 62 -9.34 7.99 -2.21
C PRO A 62 -8.47 9.04 -2.91
N ALA A 63 -8.09 10.12 -2.21
CA ALA A 63 -7.15 11.13 -2.73
C ALA A 63 -5.74 10.55 -2.98
N SER A 64 -5.34 9.59 -2.15
CA SER A 64 -4.03 8.94 -2.17
C SER A 64 -3.84 8.04 -3.39
N LEU A 65 -4.87 7.30 -3.80
CA LEU A 65 -4.75 6.41 -4.96
C LEU A 65 -4.71 7.16 -6.30
N GLN A 66 -5.49 8.24 -6.45
CA GLN A 66 -5.45 8.99 -7.71
C GLN A 66 -4.09 9.64 -7.96
N ALA A 67 -3.38 10.03 -6.90
CA ALA A 67 -2.02 10.54 -6.99
C ALA A 67 -1.03 9.45 -7.42
N PHE A 68 -1.21 8.21 -6.95
CA PHE A 68 -0.38 7.08 -7.32
C PHE A 68 -0.55 6.66 -8.79
N ALA A 69 -1.80 6.39 -9.22
CA ALA A 69 -2.08 5.85 -10.55
C ALA A 69 -1.69 6.81 -11.68
N ARG A 70 -1.53 8.10 -11.38
CA ARG A 70 -1.05 9.13 -12.32
C ARG A 70 0.47 9.24 -12.42
N LYS A 71 1.21 8.54 -11.55
CA LYS A 71 2.67 8.66 -11.40
C LYS A 71 3.43 7.41 -11.88
N LEU A 72 2.72 6.36 -12.26
CA LEU A 72 3.22 5.21 -13.01
C LEU A 72 3.08 5.43 -14.52
#